data_AF-A0A1H0AJD2-F1
#
_entry.id   AF-A0A1H0AJD2-F1
#
_cell.length_a   1.000
_cell.length_b   1.000
_cell.length_c   1.000
_cell.angle_alpha   90.00
_cell.angle_beta   90.00
_cell.angle_gamma   90.00
#
_symmetry.space_group_name_H-M   'P 1'
#
loop_
_entity.id
_entity.type
_entity.pdbx_description
1 polymer ?
#
loop_
_entity_poly.entity_id
_entity_poly.type
_entity_poly.pdbx_seq_one_letter_code
_entity_poly.pdbx_strand_id
1 'polypeptide(L)' 'MATRSKLKDPGLMLTVVMVMYAALVFVWWPVDTYFKGISLVGWLMFIGLFIWLLLGVIYVLWIEKLEEE' A
#
# COMPACT_ATOMS: atom_id res chain seq x y z
N MET A 1 5.49 18.10 25.71
CA MET A 1 5.65 16.95 24.79
C MET A 1 4.30 16.29 24.65
N ALA A 2 3.50 16.72 23.68
CA ALA A 2 2.20 16.11 23.45
C ALA A 2 2.41 14.67 23.00
N THR A 3 1.83 13.74 23.75
CA THR A 3 1.75 12.31 23.42
C THR A 3 0.93 12.15 22.14
N ARG A 4 1.53 12.39 20.97
CA ARG A 4 0.90 12.02 19.70
C ARG A 4 0.77 10.49 19.72
N SER A 5 -0.46 10.01 19.64
CA SER A 5 -0.79 8.59 19.65
C SER A 5 -0.05 7.90 18.51
N LYS A 6 0.83 6.92 18.82
CA LYS A 6 1.53 6.10 17.82
C LYS A 6 0.59 5.38 16.83
N LEU A 7 -0.70 5.30 17.17
CA LEU A 7 -1.73 4.72 16.31
C LEU A 7 -2.22 5.68 15.21
N LYS A 8 -1.92 6.98 15.32
CA LYS A 8 -2.19 7.98 14.26
C LYS A 8 -0.97 8.24 13.37
N ASP A 9 0.10 7.46 13.50
CA ASP A 9 1.28 7.62 12.65
C ASP A 9 0.91 7.25 11.21
N PRO A 10 0.94 8.23 10.27
CA PRO A 10 0.47 8.01 8.91
C PRO A 10 1.25 6.90 8.20
N GLY A 11 2.54 6.77 8.50
CA GLY A 11 3.39 5.70 7.98
C GLY A 11 2.97 4.30 8.44
N LEU A 12 2.52 4.14 9.69
CA LEU A 12 2.09 2.84 10.21
C LEU A 12 0.79 2.39 9.53
N MET A 13 -0.16 3.30 9.34
CA MET A 13 -1.43 2.99 8.68
C MET A 13 -1.24 2.58 7.21
N LEU A 14 -0.37 3.27 6.48
CA LEU A 14 -0.04 2.91 5.09
C LEU A 14 0.72 1.57 5.01
N THR A 15 1.56 1.28 6.00
CA THR A 15 2.25 -0.02 6.10
C THR A 15 1.23 -1.16 6.26
N VAL A 16 0.21 -0.99 7.09
CA VAL A 16 -0.87 -1.99 7.24
C VAL A 16 -1.59 -2.23 5.92
N VAL A 17 -1.91 -1.17 5.17
CA VAL A 17 -2.52 -1.29 3.84
C VAL A 17 -1.62 -2.07 2.88
N MET A 18 -0.32 -1.78 2.87
CA MET A 18 0.65 -2.52 2.04
C MET A 18 0.75 -3.99 2.44
N VAL A 19 0.77 -4.29 3.74
CA VAL A 19 0.83 -5.67 4.26
C VAL A 19 -0.43 -6.45 3.90
N MET A 20 -1.61 -5.84 4.02
CA MET A 20 -2.86 -6.48 3.59
C MET A 20 -2.86 -6.78 2.09
N TYR A 21 -2.40 -5.83 1.27
CA TYR A 21 -2.26 -6.04 -0.16
C TYR A 21 -1.29 -7.18 -0.48
N ALA A 22 -0.11 -7.19 0.16
CA ALA A 22 0.85 -8.27 0.01
C ALA A 22 0.25 -9.62 0.42
N ALA A 23 -0.43 -9.69 1.57
CA ALA A 23 -1.08 -10.90 2.04
C ALA A 23 -2.12 -11.43 1.03
N LEU A 24 -2.93 -10.56 0.43
CA LEU A 24 -3.89 -10.96 -0.61
C LEU A 24 -3.19 -11.55 -1.84
N VAL A 25 -2.11 -10.91 -2.31
CA VAL A 25 -1.34 -11.40 -3.47
C VAL A 25 -0.65 -12.73 -3.15
N PHE A 26 -0.06 -12.87 -1.97
CA PHE A 26 0.64 -14.09 -1.55
C PHE A 26 -0.28 -15.25 -1.17
N VAL A 27 -1.46 -14.99 -0.60
CA VAL A 27 -2.45 -16.03 -0.28
C VAL A 27 -3.12 -16.56 -1.55
N TRP A 28 -3.43 -15.68 -2.51
CA TRP A 28 -4.08 -16.10 -3.75
C TRP A 28 -3.10 -16.68 -4.79
N TRP A 29 -1.87 -16.16 -4.83
CA TRP A 29 -0.74 -16.54 -5.70
C TRP A 29 -1.09 -17.38 -6.97
N PRO A 30 -1.78 -16.78 -7.95
CA PRO A 30 -2.31 -17.51 -9.11
C PRO A 30 -1.25 -17.68 -10.21
N VAL A 31 -0.36 -18.66 -10.04
CA VAL A 31 0.80 -18.90 -10.93
C VAL A 31 0.39 -19.38 -12.32
N ASP A 32 -0.68 -20.17 -12.38
CA ASP A 32 -1.15 -20.80 -13.62
C ASP A 32 -2.15 -19.95 -14.41
N THR A 33 -2.53 -18.79 -13.86
CA THR A 33 -3.47 -17.87 -14.51
C THR A 33 -2.70 -16.88 -15.35
N TYR A 34 -2.96 -16.87 -16.65
CA TYR A 34 -2.36 -15.92 -17.59
C TYR A 34 -3.43 -14.95 -18.11
N PHE A 35 -3.12 -13.66 -18.03
CA PHE A 35 -3.95 -12.60 -18.59
C PHE A 35 -3.15 -11.85 -19.65
N LYS A 36 -3.68 -11.82 -20.88
CA LYS A 36 -3.01 -11.23 -22.06
C LYS A 36 -1.59 -11.78 -22.30
N GLY A 37 -1.38 -13.07 -22.03
CA GLY A 37 -0.07 -13.74 -22.22
C GLY A 37 0.97 -13.47 -21.13
N ILE A 38 0.62 -12.69 -20.10
CA ILE A 38 1.47 -12.41 -18.93
C ILE A 38 0.84 -13.09 -17.72
N SER A 39 1.65 -13.61 -16.79
CA SER A 39 1.13 -14.21 -15.56
C SER A 39 0.31 -13.18 -14.77
N LEU A 40 -0.81 -13.61 -14.18
CA LEU A 40 -1.65 -12.75 -13.36
C LEU A 40 -0.89 -12.23 -12.15
N VAL A 41 0.06 -13.02 -11.63
CA VAL A 41 1.04 -12.59 -10.62
C VAL A 41 1.84 -11.38 -11.11
N GLY A 42 2.33 -11.39 -12.35
CA GLY A 42 3.04 -10.24 -12.93
C GLY A 42 2.17 -8.98 -13.00
N TRP A 43 0.90 -9.12 -13.39
CA TRP A 43 -0.06 -8.01 -13.37
C TRP A 43 -0.33 -7.49 -11.96
N LEU A 44 -0.50 -8.38 -10.99
CA LEU A 44 -0.68 -8.00 -9.58
C LEU A 44 0.54 -7.22 -9.10
N MET A 45 1.76 -7.73 -9.28
CA MET A 45 2.98 -7.02 -8.88
C MET A 45 3.11 -5.64 -9.56
N PHE A 46 2.73 -5.53 -10.83
CA PHE A 46 2.73 -4.25 -11.55
C PHE A 46 1.73 -3.25 -10.95
N ILE A 47 0.51 -3.69 -10.61
CA ILE A 47 -0.48 -2.87 -9.91
C ILE A 47 0.05 -2.42 -8.54
N GLY A 48 0.82 -3.29 -7.86
CA GLY A 48 1.50 -2.96 -6.61
C GLY A 48 2.37 -1.71 -6.68
N LEU A 49 3.01 -1.43 -7.83
CA LEU A 49 3.79 -0.21 -8.02
C LEU A 49 2.93 1.06 -7.97
N PHE A 50 1.73 1.01 -8.56
CA PHE A 50 0.79 2.13 -8.51
C PHE A 50 0.22 2.33 -7.10
N ILE A 51 -0.06 1.23 -6.40
CA ILE A 51 -0.49 1.29 -5.00
C ILE A 51 0.60 1.94 -4.15
N TRP A 52 1.87 1.56 -4.33
CA TRP A 52 2.98 2.16 -3.61
C TRP A 52 3.11 3.65 -3.87
N LEU A 53 2.98 4.08 -5.13
CA LEU A 53 3.01 5.50 -5.50
C LEU A 53 1.84 6.29 -4.89
N LEU A 54 0.63 5.74 -4.94
CA LEU A 54 -0.55 6.35 -4.33
C LEU A 54 -0.42 6.47 -2.81
N LEU A 55 0.10 5.44 -2.14
CA LEU A 55 0.36 5.49 -0.70
C LEU A 55 1.37 6.60 -0.36
N GLY A 56 2.40 6.79 -1.19
CA GLY A 56 3.35 7.90 -1.03
C GLY A 56 2.68 9.28 -1.17
N VAL A 57 1.82 9.46 -2.17
CA VAL A 57 1.07 10.72 -2.32
C VAL A 57 0.13 10.95 -1.13
N ILE A 58 -0.61 9.92 -0.72
CA ILE A 58 -1.51 10.00 0.45
C ILE A 58 -0.72 10.34 1.72
N TYR A 59 0.47 9.76 1.89
CA TYR A 59 1.35 10.07 3.02
C TYR A 59 1.71 11.55 3.07
N VAL A 60 2.17 12.11 1.94
CA VAL A 60 2.57 13.52 1.85
C VAL A 60 1.39 14.43 2.18
N LEU A 61 0.24 14.23 1.52
CA LEU A 61 -0.96 15.02 1.76
C LEU A 61 -1.46 14.93 3.22
N TRP A 62 -1.30 13.76 3.84
CA TRP A 62 -1.72 13.56 5.22
C TRP A 62 -0.76 14.23 6.22
N ILE A 63 0.55 14.17 5.99
CA ILE A 63 1.54 14.92 6.76
C ILE A 63 1.30 16.42 6.66
N GLU A 64 1.12 16.95 5.43
CA GLU A 64 0.86 18.37 5.20
C GLU A 64 -0.37 18.83 5.98
N LYS A 65 -1.47 18.06 5.92
CA LYS A 65 -2.69 18.37 6.67
C LYS A 65 -2.53 18.30 8.19
N LEU A 66 -1.65 17.42 8.69
CA LEU A 66 -1.34 17.28 10.12
C LEU A 66 -0.40 18.38 10.67
N GLU A 67 0.26 19.11 9.78
CA GLU A 67 1.10 20.27 10.11
C GLU A 67 0.33 21.60 9.97
N GLU A 68 -0.70 21.65 9.11
CA GLU A 68 -1.62 22.80 9.01
C GLU A 68 -2.60 22.93 10.20
N GLU A 69 -2.84 21.85 10.96
CA GLU A 69 -3.60 21.84 12.23
C GLU A 69 -2.70 22.06 13.46
#